data_AF-A0A6G3Z9J0-F1
#
_entry.id   AF-A0A6G3Z9J0-F1
#
_cell.length_a   1.000
_cell.length_b   1.000
_cell.length_c   1.000
_cell.angle_alpha   90.00
_cell.angle_beta   90.00
_cell.angle_gamma   90.00
#
_symmetry.space_group_name_H-M   'P 1'
#
loop_
_entity.id
_entity.type
_entity.pdbx_description
1 polymer ?
#
loop_
_entity_poly.entity_id
_entity_poly.type
_entity_poly.pdbx_seq_one_letter_code
_entity_poly.pdbx_strand_id
1 'polypeptide(L)'
;MNQENLLGVSIGIMGSLAIMTPALAETSLFLAYPPTKHETTADRIFLIGTADPDQPILLNGEPVNARSNAGHFAPSVSLELGENVLTLTQAEASLTVRVTRVLATPTVPPDVGFLLDSLTPQVNESRQAGEQVCFSAIAAPNTDITVTWGGETFALAPLTNPVTLPPNSAVLTAQNEPLPLTATPYEGCTIVPSAGQLGQPSYTLIFNEQSITQLAPGSVERVPLRPFQVAEVTVASGIARTGPSTNYSRITPLPQGTRAAVTGTAGDWLRLDYGGWIRASETQIVTTTAPPHSLIRSVTSQQIPGWTEVRFPLQVPVPVSIDQTADNLTLILHNTTPQTDTIYLDADPVIERLDWAPILPDKAQYRFQLKTQQQWGYKLRYEGTTLVLSLRHPPQLQSEDRPLQGTTLLLDPGHGSENDLGARGPNGYPEKDVNLVVSNLLRDALEARGATVMMTREGDDDLWPGDRVDIINEVEPTLALSIHYNALPDAGDALNTAGIGSFWYHAQSHSLAQFLHDYLVDSLDRPSYGVYWNNLALARPTVAPSVLLELGFMINPYEFEWITDPEAQQALAETLADAIAAWMQQTTTSNP
;
A
#
# COMPACT_ATOMS: atom_id res chain seq x y z
N MET A 1 71.96 30.22 -38.46
CA MET A 1 72.27 30.13 -39.90
C MET A 1 71.06 29.42 -40.50
N ASN A 2 70.02 30.15 -40.92
CA ASN A 2 69.80 30.65 -42.30
C ASN A 2 70.07 29.53 -43.33
N GLN A 3 69.20 29.18 -44.27
CA GLN A 3 68.27 30.01 -45.03
C GLN A 3 67.33 29.10 -45.84
N GLU A 4 66.24 29.71 -46.31
CA GLU A 4 65.15 29.18 -47.12
C GLU A 4 65.56 28.53 -48.46
N ASN A 5 64.69 27.66 -48.98
CA ASN A 5 64.31 27.73 -50.39
C ASN A 5 62.91 27.14 -50.63
N LEU A 6 62.01 27.97 -51.15
CA LEU A 6 60.72 27.60 -51.73
C LEU A 6 60.93 26.99 -53.12
N LEU A 7 60.14 25.97 -53.44
CA LEU A 7 59.63 25.70 -54.79
C LEU A 7 58.31 24.93 -54.62
N GLY A 8 57.20 25.56 -55.02
CA GLY A 8 55.88 24.96 -54.98
C GLY A 8 55.67 23.94 -56.10
N VAL A 9 54.59 23.17 -56.00
CA VAL A 9 53.64 22.82 -57.08
C VAL A 9 52.57 21.86 -56.54
N SER A 10 51.33 22.20 -56.86
CA SER A 10 50.11 21.38 -56.99
C SER A 10 49.37 20.83 -55.78
N ILE A 11 48.21 21.46 -55.58
CA ILE A 11 47.00 21.07 -54.87
C ILE A 11 46.49 19.70 -55.32
N GLY A 12 46.21 18.83 -54.35
CA GLY A 12 45.38 17.63 -54.50
C GLY A 12 44.59 17.41 -53.21
N ILE A 13 43.46 18.10 -53.09
CA ILE A 13 42.49 17.88 -52.01
C ILE A 13 41.71 16.60 -52.36
N MET A 14 42.01 15.49 -51.69
CA MET A 14 41.07 14.37 -51.55
C MET A 14 40.33 14.56 -50.24
N GLY A 15 39.21 15.28 -50.30
CA GLY A 15 38.21 15.24 -49.25
C GLY A 15 37.49 13.91 -49.32
N SER A 16 37.78 13.01 -48.38
CA SER A 16 36.93 11.86 -48.10
C SER A 16 35.65 12.37 -47.44
N LEU A 17 34.59 12.57 -48.22
CA LEU A 17 33.23 12.66 -47.68
C LEU A 17 32.90 11.27 -47.09
N ALA A 18 33.04 11.14 -45.77
CA ALA A 18 32.36 10.09 -45.03
C ALA A 18 30.87 10.46 -45.02
N ILE A 19 30.09 9.81 -45.88
CA ILE A 19 28.63 9.81 -45.76
C ILE A 19 28.34 8.98 -44.50
N MET A 20 28.17 9.65 -43.36
CA MET A 20 27.55 9.03 -42.21
C MET A 20 26.07 8.88 -42.53
N THR A 21 25.69 7.69 -43.04
CA THR A 21 24.31 7.25 -42.97
C THR A 21 23.94 7.11 -41.49
N PRO A 22 22.83 7.69 -41.02
CA PRO A 22 22.34 7.33 -39.69
C PRO A 22 22.03 5.84 -39.76
N ALA A 23 22.71 5.04 -38.93
CA ALA A 23 22.24 3.70 -38.65
C ALA A 23 20.90 3.88 -37.94
N LEU A 24 19.80 3.70 -38.67
CA LEU A 24 18.50 3.44 -38.06
C LEU A 24 18.71 2.20 -37.19
N ALA A 25 18.60 2.35 -35.87
CA ALA A 25 18.56 1.19 -35.00
C ALA A 25 17.35 0.36 -35.44
N GLU A 26 17.60 -0.84 -35.99
CA GLU A 26 16.53 -1.80 -36.26
C GLU A 26 15.86 -2.10 -34.92
N THR A 27 14.61 -1.66 -34.73
CA THR A 27 13.85 -2.00 -33.54
C THR A 27 13.56 -3.50 -33.57
N SER A 28 14.44 -4.28 -32.95
CA SER A 28 14.30 -5.73 -32.87
C SER A 28 13.04 -6.09 -32.08
N LEU A 29 12.29 -7.09 -32.56
CA LEU A 29 11.19 -7.70 -31.83
C LEU A 29 11.60 -7.99 -30.37
N PHE A 30 10.92 -7.36 -29.43
CA PHE A 30 11.22 -7.41 -28.00
C PHE A 30 9.93 -7.57 -27.17
N LEU A 31 10.04 -8.32 -26.07
CA LEU A 31 8.95 -8.58 -25.14
C LEU A 31 9.39 -8.18 -23.73
N ALA A 32 8.71 -7.18 -23.16
CA ALA A 32 8.92 -6.72 -21.79
C ALA A 32 8.16 -7.59 -20.77
N TYR A 33 6.96 -8.03 -21.14
CA TYR A 33 6.05 -8.81 -20.30
C TYR A 33 5.24 -9.82 -21.12
N PRO A 34 4.97 -11.04 -20.62
CA PRO A 34 5.37 -11.58 -19.33
C PRO A 34 6.84 -12.05 -19.28
N PRO A 35 7.42 -12.25 -18.08
CA PRO A 35 8.72 -12.88 -17.95
C PRO A 35 8.72 -14.32 -18.49
N THR A 36 9.90 -14.87 -18.82
CA THR A 36 10.04 -16.15 -19.55
C THR A 36 9.38 -17.37 -18.90
N LYS A 37 9.15 -17.33 -17.60
CA LYS A 37 8.45 -18.37 -16.82
C LYS A 37 7.45 -17.66 -15.93
N HIS A 38 6.26 -17.43 -16.46
CA HIS A 38 5.19 -16.75 -15.74
C HIS A 38 4.12 -17.74 -15.29
N GLU A 39 3.68 -17.62 -14.05
CA GLU A 39 2.58 -18.40 -13.50
C GLU A 39 1.48 -17.44 -13.06
N THR A 40 0.23 -17.75 -13.41
CA THR A 40 -0.91 -16.89 -13.08
C THR A 40 -2.17 -17.69 -12.80
N THR A 41 -3.09 -17.13 -12.01
CA THR A 41 -4.44 -17.66 -11.85
C THR A 41 -5.44 -17.03 -12.83
N ALA A 42 -5.05 -15.94 -13.50
CA ALA A 42 -5.90 -15.21 -14.43
C ALA A 42 -6.28 -16.07 -15.64
N ASP A 43 -7.48 -15.84 -16.18
CA ASP A 43 -7.97 -16.54 -17.37
C ASP A 43 -7.42 -15.98 -18.68
N ARG A 44 -6.60 -14.94 -18.59
CA ARG A 44 -5.97 -14.24 -19.68
C ARG A 44 -4.68 -13.60 -19.21
N ILE A 45 -3.88 -13.15 -20.17
CA ILE A 45 -2.69 -12.33 -19.92
C ILE A 45 -2.46 -11.37 -21.08
N PHE A 46 -1.97 -10.16 -20.80
CA PHE A 46 -1.50 -9.25 -21.83
C PHE A 46 0.01 -9.41 -22.09
N LEU A 47 0.45 -9.11 -23.31
CA LEU A 47 1.86 -9.16 -23.70
C LEU A 47 2.35 -7.76 -24.03
N ILE A 48 3.31 -7.22 -23.30
CA ILE A 48 3.82 -5.85 -23.52
C ILE A 48 5.14 -5.94 -24.26
N GLY A 49 5.24 -5.29 -25.42
CA GLY A 49 6.47 -5.34 -26.21
C GLY A 49 6.54 -4.31 -27.33
N THR A 50 7.66 -4.32 -28.05
CA THR A 50 7.91 -3.45 -29.19
C THR A 50 8.50 -4.24 -30.35
N ALA A 51 8.23 -3.78 -31.56
CA ALA A 51 8.69 -4.39 -32.80
C ALA A 51 8.76 -3.29 -33.88
N ASP A 52 9.35 -3.60 -35.03
CA ASP A 52 9.41 -2.68 -36.17
C ASP A 52 7.99 -2.17 -36.52
N PRO A 53 7.72 -0.85 -36.52
CA PRO A 53 6.39 -0.30 -36.82
C PRO A 53 5.94 -0.56 -38.26
N ASP A 54 6.88 -0.72 -39.20
CA ASP A 54 6.60 -0.85 -40.62
C ASP A 54 6.35 -2.30 -41.05
N GLN A 55 6.50 -3.27 -40.13
CA GLN A 55 6.32 -4.69 -40.41
C GLN A 55 5.22 -5.33 -39.56
N PRO A 56 4.43 -6.26 -40.14
CA PRO A 56 3.40 -6.96 -39.38
C PRO A 56 4.00 -7.85 -38.30
N ILE A 57 3.34 -7.91 -37.15
CA ILE A 57 3.64 -8.83 -36.05
C ILE A 57 2.48 -9.81 -35.88
N LEU A 58 2.81 -11.08 -35.67
CA LEU A 58 1.85 -12.14 -35.43
C LEU A 58 2.00 -12.68 -34.01
N LEU A 59 0.89 -12.96 -33.34
CA LEU A 59 0.81 -13.66 -32.07
C LEU A 59 0.06 -14.98 -32.29
N ASN A 60 0.75 -16.10 -32.12
CA ASN A 60 0.24 -17.43 -32.46
C ASN A 60 -0.25 -17.56 -33.91
N GLY A 61 0.36 -16.80 -34.83
CA GLY A 61 -0.02 -16.74 -36.24
C GLY A 61 -1.10 -15.70 -36.58
N GLU A 62 -1.73 -15.08 -35.58
CA GLU A 62 -2.76 -14.05 -35.77
C GLU A 62 -2.18 -12.63 -35.74
N PRO A 63 -2.60 -11.71 -36.63
CA PRO A 63 -2.07 -10.34 -36.65
C PRO A 63 -2.36 -9.54 -35.38
N VAL A 64 -1.34 -8.86 -34.84
CA VAL A 64 -1.48 -7.87 -33.75
C VAL A 64 -1.59 -6.48 -34.38
N ASN A 65 -2.83 -6.01 -34.56
CA ASN A 65 -3.11 -4.76 -35.28
C ASN A 65 -3.05 -3.51 -34.41
N ALA A 66 -3.41 -3.61 -33.12
CA ALA A 66 -3.44 -2.46 -32.22
C ALA A 66 -2.02 -2.16 -31.71
N ARG A 67 -1.38 -1.18 -32.36
CA ARG A 67 0.00 -0.78 -32.10
C ARG A 67 0.12 0.75 -32.11
N SER A 68 1.05 1.25 -31.31
CA SER A 68 1.43 2.66 -31.32
C SER A 68 2.25 3.00 -32.58
N ASN A 69 2.54 4.29 -32.80
CA ASN A 69 3.31 4.75 -33.97
C ASN A 69 4.77 4.26 -33.93
N ALA A 70 5.35 4.14 -32.74
CA ALA A 70 6.67 3.53 -32.51
C ALA A 70 6.65 1.99 -32.55
N GLY A 71 5.49 1.38 -32.83
CA GLY A 71 5.35 -0.05 -32.98
C GLY A 71 5.22 -0.82 -31.65
N HIS A 72 4.89 -0.14 -30.56
CA HIS A 72 4.59 -0.78 -29.27
C HIS A 72 3.24 -1.50 -29.30
N PHE A 73 3.11 -2.58 -28.53
CA PHE A 73 1.90 -3.42 -28.51
C PHE A 73 1.60 -3.98 -27.12
N ALA A 74 0.31 -4.26 -26.87
CA ALA A 74 -0.20 -4.84 -25.62
C ALA A 74 -1.41 -5.80 -25.81
N PRO A 75 -1.38 -6.79 -26.73
CA PRO A 75 -2.52 -7.68 -26.95
C PRO A 75 -2.80 -8.56 -25.72
N SER A 76 -4.07 -8.83 -25.47
CA SER A 76 -4.52 -9.79 -24.45
C SER A 76 -4.86 -11.15 -25.08
N VAL A 77 -4.51 -12.23 -24.39
CA VAL A 77 -4.72 -13.62 -24.83
C VAL A 77 -5.36 -14.41 -23.72
N SER A 78 -6.41 -15.17 -24.04
CA SER A 78 -7.01 -16.14 -23.10
C SER A 78 -6.06 -17.30 -22.82
N LEU A 79 -6.05 -17.77 -21.58
CA LEU A 79 -5.22 -18.87 -21.12
C LEU A 79 -6.07 -20.08 -20.75
N GLU A 80 -5.70 -21.25 -21.27
CA GLU A 80 -6.21 -22.53 -20.80
C GLU A 80 -5.50 -22.93 -19.51
N LEU A 81 -6.10 -23.81 -18.69
CA LEU A 81 -5.41 -24.36 -17.52
C LEU A 81 -4.17 -25.17 -17.93
N GLY A 82 -3.08 -25.00 -17.19
CA GLY A 82 -1.78 -25.61 -17.51
C GLY A 82 -0.89 -24.69 -18.35
N GLU A 83 0.05 -25.29 -19.09
CA GLU A 83 1.03 -24.55 -19.88
C GLU A 83 0.42 -24.01 -21.18
N ASN A 84 0.55 -22.70 -21.39
CA ASN A 84 0.21 -22.00 -22.63
C ASN A 84 1.50 -21.53 -23.30
N VAL A 85 1.67 -21.88 -24.58
CA VAL A 85 2.83 -21.47 -25.38
C VAL A 85 2.41 -20.35 -26.31
N LEU A 86 2.97 -19.16 -26.11
CA LEU A 86 2.67 -17.97 -26.89
C LEU A 86 3.88 -17.62 -27.75
N THR A 87 3.67 -17.46 -29.07
CA THR A 87 4.75 -17.16 -30.02
C THR A 87 4.47 -15.86 -30.75
N LEU A 88 5.40 -14.90 -30.60
CA LEU A 88 5.42 -13.65 -31.36
C LEU A 88 6.39 -13.79 -32.53
N THR A 89 5.98 -13.40 -33.73
CA THR A 89 6.85 -13.39 -34.91
C THR A 89 6.76 -12.08 -35.68
N GLN A 90 7.90 -11.63 -36.21
CA GLN A 90 8.00 -10.52 -37.15
C GLN A 90 9.15 -10.81 -38.11
N ALA A 91 8.86 -10.86 -39.41
CA ALA A 91 9.79 -11.34 -40.44
C ALA A 91 10.47 -12.67 -40.04
N GLU A 92 11.79 -12.68 -39.86
CA GLU A 92 12.57 -13.86 -39.46
C GLU A 92 12.73 -14.00 -37.93
N ALA A 93 12.37 -12.96 -37.16
CA ALA A 93 12.46 -12.97 -35.71
C ALA A 93 11.27 -13.72 -35.08
N SER A 94 11.55 -14.50 -34.04
CA SER A 94 10.55 -15.25 -33.29
C SER A 94 10.90 -15.26 -31.80
N LEU A 95 9.91 -14.94 -30.97
CA LEU A 95 9.99 -15.03 -29.51
C LEU A 95 8.90 -15.96 -28.99
N THR A 96 9.27 -16.90 -28.12
CA THR A 96 8.31 -17.80 -27.47
C THR A 96 8.35 -17.58 -25.97
N VAL A 97 7.18 -17.39 -25.38
CA VAL A 97 6.99 -17.32 -23.92
C VAL A 97 6.04 -18.42 -23.46
N ARG A 98 6.30 -18.95 -22.26
CA ARG A 98 5.47 -19.97 -21.63
C ARG A 98 4.80 -19.37 -20.41
N VAL A 99 3.47 -19.44 -20.40
CA VAL A 99 2.64 -18.96 -19.30
C VAL A 99 1.85 -20.14 -18.75
N THR A 100 2.07 -20.46 -17.48
CA THR A 100 1.33 -21.52 -16.81
C THR A 100 0.15 -20.92 -16.08
N ARG A 101 -1.08 -21.25 -16.51
CA ARG A 101 -2.27 -20.91 -15.75
C ARG A 101 -2.53 -22.00 -14.71
N VAL A 102 -2.52 -21.61 -13.44
CA VAL A 102 -2.93 -22.47 -12.33
C VAL A 102 -4.36 -22.13 -11.89
N LEU A 103 -5.01 -23.05 -11.19
CA LEU A 103 -6.33 -22.77 -10.63
C LEU A 103 -6.22 -21.73 -9.52
N ALA A 104 -7.15 -20.76 -9.52
CA ALA A 104 -7.28 -19.79 -8.43
C ALA A 104 -7.57 -20.45 -7.08
N THR A 105 -8.12 -21.67 -7.10
CA THR A 105 -8.45 -22.44 -5.91
C THR A 105 -7.86 -23.84 -6.06
N PRO A 106 -7.20 -24.38 -5.02
CA PRO A 106 -6.70 -25.74 -5.07
C PRO A 106 -7.84 -26.73 -5.37
N THR A 107 -7.56 -27.75 -6.20
CA THR A 107 -8.52 -28.83 -6.41
C THR A 107 -8.61 -29.71 -5.18
N VAL A 108 -9.82 -30.03 -4.74
CA VAL A 108 -10.03 -31.04 -3.69
C VAL A 108 -9.41 -32.36 -4.14
N PRO A 109 -8.72 -33.09 -3.25
CA PRO A 109 -8.28 -34.44 -3.55
C PRO A 109 -9.48 -35.29 -4.03
N PRO A 110 -9.35 -36.05 -5.13
CA PRO A 110 -10.40 -36.96 -5.57
C PRO A 110 -10.60 -38.16 -4.62
N ASP A 111 -9.61 -38.40 -3.74
CA ASP A 111 -9.56 -39.47 -2.75
C ASP A 111 -9.88 -38.96 -1.34
N VAL A 112 -9.97 -39.88 -0.38
CA VAL A 112 -10.18 -39.59 1.05
C VAL A 112 -9.01 -38.75 1.60
N GLY A 113 -9.23 -37.46 1.81
CA GLY A 113 -8.21 -36.56 2.34
C GLY A 113 -8.69 -35.13 2.56
N PHE A 114 -7.90 -34.37 3.32
CA PHE A 114 -8.03 -32.93 3.42
C PHE A 114 -7.24 -32.26 2.30
N LEU A 115 -7.70 -31.10 1.85
CA LEU A 115 -6.89 -30.24 1.00
C LEU A 115 -5.64 -29.79 1.78
N LEU A 116 -4.48 -29.73 1.10
CA LEU A 116 -3.23 -29.26 1.70
C LEU A 116 -3.42 -27.87 2.32
N ASP A 117 -2.87 -27.68 3.52
CA ASP A 117 -2.90 -26.43 4.30
C ASP A 117 -4.32 -25.89 4.61
N SER A 118 -5.34 -26.75 4.59
CA SER A 118 -6.73 -26.34 4.87
C SER A 118 -7.17 -26.45 6.33
N LEU A 119 -6.46 -27.22 7.16
CA LEU A 119 -6.82 -27.48 8.56
C LEU A 119 -6.41 -26.33 9.48
N THR A 120 -7.32 -25.77 10.27
CA THR A 120 -6.96 -24.72 11.25
C THR A 120 -6.80 -25.27 12.67
N PRO A 121 -5.96 -24.64 13.52
CA PRO A 121 -5.11 -23.50 13.25
C PRO A 121 -3.86 -23.87 12.44
N GLN A 122 -3.37 -22.92 11.64
CA GLN A 122 -2.18 -23.09 10.79
C GLN A 122 -0.86 -22.77 11.52
N VAL A 123 -0.94 -21.97 12.58
CA VAL A 123 0.19 -21.60 13.44
C VAL A 123 -0.18 -21.88 14.89
N ASN A 124 0.80 -21.91 15.78
CA ASN A 124 0.51 -22.00 17.21
C ASN A 124 -0.21 -20.73 17.67
N GLU A 125 -1.28 -20.89 18.42
CA GLU A 125 -2.09 -19.80 18.93
C GLU A 125 -2.29 -19.92 20.44
N SER A 126 -2.57 -18.79 21.10
CA SER A 126 -3.07 -18.81 22.47
C SER A 126 -4.35 -18.00 22.59
N ARG A 127 -5.31 -18.53 23.35
CA ARG A 127 -6.65 -17.93 23.56
C ARG A 127 -6.98 -17.84 25.05
N GLN A 128 -7.88 -16.94 25.43
CA GLN A 128 -8.39 -16.91 26.80
C GLN A 128 -9.42 -18.02 27.01
N ALA A 129 -9.51 -18.55 28.23
CA ALA A 129 -10.57 -19.49 28.58
C ALA A 129 -11.94 -18.82 28.42
N GLY A 130 -12.92 -19.54 27.87
CA GLY A 130 -14.26 -19.00 27.60
C GLY A 130 -14.39 -18.29 26.24
N GLU A 131 -13.31 -18.08 25.50
CA GLU A 131 -13.39 -17.54 24.14
C GLU A 131 -13.89 -18.58 23.14
N GLN A 132 -14.64 -18.14 22.14
CA GLN A 132 -14.98 -18.96 20.99
C GLN A 132 -13.74 -19.19 20.13
N VAL A 133 -13.52 -20.43 19.72
CA VAL A 133 -12.52 -20.84 18.73
C VAL A 133 -13.22 -21.64 17.63
N CYS A 134 -12.92 -21.31 16.38
CA CYS A 134 -13.47 -21.98 15.21
C CYS A 134 -12.38 -22.79 14.51
N PHE A 135 -12.77 -23.97 14.05
CA PHE A 135 -11.95 -24.95 13.37
C PHE A 135 -12.53 -25.17 11.98
N SER A 136 -11.65 -25.26 10.99
CA SER A 136 -12.03 -25.35 9.59
C SER A 136 -11.17 -26.36 8.86
N ALA A 137 -11.76 -26.98 7.84
CA ALA A 137 -11.12 -27.89 6.92
C ALA A 137 -11.72 -27.74 5.52
N ILE A 138 -11.00 -28.15 4.48
CA ILE A 138 -11.55 -28.27 3.12
C ILE A 138 -11.43 -29.74 2.70
N ALA A 139 -12.56 -30.33 2.28
CA ALA A 139 -12.64 -31.74 1.88
C ALA A 139 -13.69 -31.95 0.76
N ALA A 140 -13.87 -33.19 0.33
CA ALA A 140 -14.88 -33.56 -0.65
C ALA A 140 -16.31 -33.33 -0.11
N PRO A 141 -17.30 -33.03 -0.97
CA PRO A 141 -18.70 -32.91 -0.56
C PRO A 141 -19.22 -34.19 0.09
N ASN A 142 -20.22 -34.06 0.97
CA ASN A 142 -20.83 -35.18 1.72
C ASN A 142 -19.85 -35.97 2.59
N THR A 143 -18.74 -35.36 3.00
CA THR A 143 -17.81 -35.90 3.99
C THR A 143 -18.28 -35.57 5.40
N ASP A 144 -18.24 -36.55 6.31
CA ASP A 144 -18.41 -36.32 7.74
C ASP A 144 -17.06 -35.97 8.36
N ILE A 145 -16.94 -34.81 8.99
CA ILE A 145 -15.70 -34.34 9.62
C ILE A 145 -15.94 -34.08 11.10
N THR A 146 -15.08 -34.63 11.95
CA THR A 146 -15.06 -34.37 13.39
C THR A 146 -13.72 -33.84 13.82
N VAL A 147 -13.72 -32.96 14.82
CA VAL A 147 -12.51 -32.44 15.47
C VAL A 147 -12.53 -32.88 16.92
N THR A 148 -11.43 -33.49 17.35
CA THR A 148 -11.17 -33.82 18.75
C THR A 148 -10.14 -32.84 19.30
N TRP A 149 -10.55 -32.05 20.29
CA TRP A 149 -9.72 -31.01 20.89
C TRP A 149 -10.20 -30.67 22.31
N GLY A 150 -9.27 -30.41 23.23
CA GLY A 150 -9.61 -30.03 24.61
C GLY A 150 -10.36 -31.12 25.42
N GLY A 151 -10.31 -32.37 24.97
CA GLY A 151 -11.04 -33.49 25.59
C GLY A 151 -12.47 -33.69 25.07
N GLU A 152 -12.90 -32.91 24.08
CA GLU A 152 -14.20 -33.02 23.44
C GLU A 152 -14.06 -33.37 21.96
N THR A 153 -15.10 -33.99 21.40
CA THR A 153 -15.22 -34.25 19.96
C THR A 153 -16.51 -33.61 19.46
N PHE A 154 -16.42 -32.82 18.39
CA PHE A 154 -17.55 -32.16 17.76
C PHE A 154 -17.44 -32.23 16.24
N ALA A 155 -18.57 -32.10 15.55
CA ALA A 155 -18.62 -32.16 14.09
C ALA A 155 -18.41 -30.78 13.45
N LEU A 156 -17.82 -30.76 12.27
CA LEU A 156 -17.82 -29.58 11.39
C LEU A 156 -18.96 -29.69 10.38
N ALA A 157 -19.61 -28.58 10.10
CA ALA A 157 -20.69 -28.51 9.13
C ALA A 157 -20.18 -27.91 7.80
N PRO A 158 -20.64 -28.40 6.64
CA PRO A 158 -20.28 -27.80 5.35
C PRO A 158 -20.88 -26.39 5.23
N LEU A 159 -20.11 -25.45 4.70
CA LEU A 159 -20.62 -24.12 4.35
C LEU A 159 -21.51 -24.21 3.10
N THR A 160 -22.63 -23.50 3.10
CA THR A 160 -23.55 -23.44 1.96
C THR A 160 -23.10 -22.36 0.98
N ASN A 161 -23.00 -22.72 -0.31
CA ASN A 161 -22.56 -21.85 -1.40
C ASN A 161 -21.22 -21.15 -1.11
N PRO A 162 -20.13 -21.91 -0.88
CA PRO A 162 -18.85 -21.31 -0.55
C PRO A 162 -18.35 -20.47 -1.72
N VAL A 163 -17.90 -19.26 -1.40
CA VAL A 163 -17.25 -18.35 -2.33
C VAL A 163 -15.87 -17.99 -1.80
N THR A 164 -14.96 -17.67 -2.71
CA THR A 164 -13.72 -16.97 -2.40
C THR A 164 -13.84 -15.52 -2.87
N LEU A 165 -13.20 -14.61 -2.15
CA LEU A 165 -13.16 -13.20 -2.53
C LEU A 165 -11.87 -12.94 -3.34
N PRO A 166 -11.96 -12.15 -4.41
CA PRO A 166 -10.78 -11.68 -5.12
C PRO A 166 -9.92 -10.78 -4.21
N PRO A 167 -8.63 -10.58 -4.52
CA PRO A 167 -7.78 -9.66 -3.76
C PRO A 167 -8.32 -8.23 -3.83
N ASN A 168 -7.97 -7.38 -2.86
CA ASN A 168 -8.40 -5.96 -2.81
C ASN A 168 -8.09 -5.20 -4.12
N SER A 169 -6.99 -5.55 -4.80
CA SER A 169 -6.59 -4.94 -6.07
C SER A 169 -7.58 -5.21 -7.21
N ALA A 170 -8.50 -6.17 -7.09
CA ALA A 170 -9.48 -6.45 -8.13
C ALA A 170 -10.47 -5.30 -8.39
N VAL A 171 -10.56 -4.33 -7.47
CA VAL A 171 -11.30 -3.08 -7.72
C VAL A 171 -10.67 -2.26 -8.85
N LEU A 172 -9.35 -2.36 -9.05
CA LEU A 172 -8.58 -1.63 -10.06
C LEU A 172 -8.91 -2.08 -11.48
N THR A 173 -9.52 -3.25 -11.63
CA THR A 173 -9.90 -3.85 -12.90
C THR A 173 -11.41 -4.12 -12.99
N ALA A 174 -12.19 -3.79 -11.94
CA ALA A 174 -13.63 -4.03 -11.80
C ALA A 174 -14.04 -5.53 -11.78
N GLN A 175 -13.22 -6.40 -11.18
CA GLN A 175 -13.55 -7.82 -10.93
C GLN A 175 -13.62 -8.12 -9.42
N ASN A 176 -14.31 -7.28 -8.66
CA ASN A 176 -14.48 -7.42 -7.21
C ASN A 176 -15.66 -8.31 -6.79
N GLU A 177 -16.21 -9.11 -7.70
CA GLU A 177 -17.32 -10.02 -7.43
C GLU A 177 -16.84 -11.33 -6.78
N PRO A 178 -17.61 -11.92 -5.85
CA PRO A 178 -17.29 -13.24 -5.27
C PRO A 178 -17.20 -14.34 -6.33
N LEU A 179 -16.22 -15.23 -6.19
CA LEU A 179 -16.04 -16.37 -7.10
C LEU A 179 -16.50 -17.67 -6.41
N PRO A 180 -17.26 -18.54 -7.09
CA PRO A 180 -17.67 -19.82 -6.52
C PRO A 180 -16.45 -20.69 -6.21
N LEU A 181 -16.43 -21.30 -5.03
CA LEU A 181 -15.40 -22.25 -4.64
C LEU A 181 -15.78 -23.65 -5.17
N THR A 182 -14.84 -24.33 -5.83
CA THR A 182 -15.02 -25.71 -6.32
C THR A 182 -14.88 -26.76 -5.21
N ALA A 183 -14.34 -26.35 -4.07
CA ALA A 183 -14.17 -27.16 -2.87
C ALA A 183 -15.29 -26.90 -1.85
N THR A 184 -15.51 -27.86 -0.92
CA THR A 184 -16.47 -27.70 0.19
C THR A 184 -15.72 -27.40 1.48
N PRO A 185 -15.73 -26.15 1.99
CA PRO A 185 -15.23 -25.84 3.31
C PRO A 185 -16.19 -26.36 4.37
N TYR A 186 -15.63 -26.80 5.48
CA TYR A 186 -16.33 -27.22 6.67
C TYR A 186 -15.86 -26.36 7.84
N GLU A 187 -16.79 -25.94 8.69
CA GLU A 187 -16.49 -25.14 9.87
C GLU A 187 -17.30 -25.60 11.09
N GLY A 188 -16.71 -25.45 12.27
CA GLY A 188 -17.35 -25.69 13.55
C GLY A 188 -16.61 -24.96 14.65
N CYS A 189 -17.36 -24.35 15.56
CA CYS A 189 -16.80 -23.59 16.66
C CYS A 189 -17.12 -24.26 18.00
N THR A 190 -16.22 -24.12 18.95
CA THR A 190 -16.41 -24.48 20.35
C THR A 190 -15.85 -23.36 21.23
N ILE A 191 -15.88 -23.55 22.54
CA ILE A 191 -15.34 -22.61 23.52
C ILE A 191 -14.05 -23.18 24.10
N VAL A 192 -13.06 -22.32 24.33
CA VAL A 192 -11.81 -22.70 24.98
C VAL A 192 -12.10 -23.18 26.41
N PRO A 193 -11.89 -24.47 26.74
CA PRO A 193 -12.25 -25.01 28.04
C PRO A 193 -11.37 -24.44 29.15
N SER A 194 -11.94 -24.27 30.34
CA SER A 194 -11.25 -23.70 31.51
C SER A 194 -10.17 -24.61 32.11
N ALA A 195 -10.15 -25.90 31.75
CA ALA A 195 -9.22 -26.91 32.22
C ALA A 195 -8.88 -27.93 31.10
N GLY A 196 -7.91 -28.82 31.35
CA GLY A 196 -7.47 -29.86 30.37
C GLY A 196 -6.35 -29.41 29.44
N GLN A 197 -5.59 -30.30 28.81
CA GLN A 197 -4.59 -29.90 27.81
C GLN A 197 -5.29 -29.69 26.46
N LEU A 198 -5.03 -28.54 25.81
CA LEU A 198 -5.62 -28.21 24.51
C LEU A 198 -4.82 -28.86 23.38
N GLY A 199 -3.59 -28.40 23.14
CA GLY A 199 -2.66 -29.00 22.18
C GLY A 199 -3.12 -28.83 20.74
N GLN A 200 -2.65 -29.73 19.86
CA GLN A 200 -3.04 -29.77 18.45
C GLN A 200 -4.42 -30.43 18.30
N PRO A 201 -5.38 -29.78 17.64
CA PRO A 201 -6.65 -30.42 17.26
C PRO A 201 -6.41 -31.60 16.32
N SER A 202 -7.12 -32.70 16.57
CA SER A 202 -7.11 -33.89 15.72
C SER A 202 -8.38 -33.95 14.88
N TYR A 203 -8.23 -33.86 13.57
CA TYR A 203 -9.31 -33.95 12.61
C TYR A 203 -9.47 -35.39 12.13
N THR A 204 -10.70 -35.90 12.13
CA THR A 204 -11.05 -37.19 11.55
C THR A 204 -12.11 -36.96 10.48
N LEU A 205 -11.81 -37.37 9.25
CA LEU A 205 -12.80 -37.37 8.16
C LEU A 205 -13.22 -38.81 7.83
N ILE A 206 -14.48 -38.95 7.44
CA ILE A 206 -15.09 -40.21 6.99
C ILE A 206 -15.75 -39.96 5.64
N PHE A 207 -15.33 -40.71 4.63
CA PHE A 207 -15.84 -40.65 3.27
C PHE A 207 -15.90 -42.06 2.66
N ASN A 208 -17.06 -42.46 2.13
CA ASN A 208 -17.29 -43.81 1.57
C ASN A 208 -16.79 -44.96 2.48
N GLU A 209 -17.11 -44.90 3.77
CA GLU A 209 -16.71 -45.90 4.81
C GLU A 209 -15.19 -45.98 5.09
N GLN A 210 -14.39 -45.12 4.47
CA GLN A 210 -12.96 -44.97 4.76
C GLN A 210 -12.73 -43.77 5.69
N SER A 211 -11.74 -43.90 6.59
CA SER A 211 -11.41 -42.84 7.56
C SER A 211 -9.93 -42.51 7.56
N ILE A 212 -9.62 -41.22 7.67
CA ILE A 212 -8.27 -40.70 7.87
C ILE A 212 -8.31 -39.68 9.00
N THR A 213 -7.25 -39.70 9.81
CA THR A 213 -7.03 -38.76 10.91
C THR A 213 -5.78 -37.95 10.63
N GLN A 214 -5.86 -36.64 10.82
CA GLN A 214 -4.75 -35.71 10.64
C GLN A 214 -4.77 -34.66 11.76
N LEU A 215 -3.58 -34.29 12.26
CA LEU A 215 -3.45 -33.19 13.20
C LEU A 215 -3.41 -31.85 12.45
N ALA A 216 -3.97 -30.80 13.06
CA ALA A 216 -3.73 -29.45 12.56
C ALA A 216 -2.24 -29.09 12.67
N PRO A 217 -1.70 -28.24 11.76
CA PRO A 217 -0.32 -27.79 11.86
C PRO A 217 -0.03 -27.04 13.17
N GLY A 218 -0.94 -26.16 13.58
CA GLY A 218 -0.82 -25.36 14.80
C GLY A 218 -1.45 -26.02 16.03
N SER A 219 -0.92 -25.66 17.20
CA SER A 219 -1.57 -25.93 18.49
C SER A 219 -2.40 -24.73 18.97
N VAL A 220 -3.35 -24.99 19.87
CA VAL A 220 -3.98 -23.93 20.67
C VAL A 220 -3.57 -24.12 22.11
N GLU A 221 -3.12 -23.04 22.75
CA GLU A 221 -2.80 -22.99 24.18
C GLU A 221 -3.68 -21.98 24.91
N ARG A 222 -3.73 -22.08 26.25
CA ARG A 222 -4.42 -21.08 27.06
C ARG A 222 -3.46 -19.99 27.48
N VAL A 223 -3.89 -18.75 27.33
CA VAL A 223 -3.22 -17.61 27.95
C VAL A 223 -3.31 -17.76 29.48
N PRO A 224 -2.18 -17.67 30.21
CA PRO A 224 -2.20 -17.70 31.68
C PRO A 224 -3.08 -16.58 32.26
N LEU A 225 -3.94 -16.93 33.23
CA LEU A 225 -4.76 -15.91 33.93
C LEU A 225 -3.91 -15.01 34.82
N ARG A 226 -2.83 -15.56 35.42
CA ARG A 226 -1.83 -14.85 36.23
C ARG A 226 -0.47 -15.57 36.16
N PRO A 227 0.64 -14.84 36.27
CA PRO A 227 0.70 -13.37 36.20
C PRO A 227 0.32 -12.86 34.80
N PHE A 228 -0.10 -11.60 34.69
CA PHE A 228 -0.48 -11.02 33.40
C PHE A 228 0.76 -10.80 32.55
N GLN A 229 0.64 -11.08 31.26
CA GLN A 229 1.62 -10.69 30.26
C GLN A 229 1.21 -9.34 29.68
N VAL A 230 2.12 -8.37 29.70
CA VAL A 230 1.90 -7.02 29.17
C VAL A 230 2.93 -6.78 28.08
N ALA A 231 2.46 -6.41 26.89
CA ALA A 231 3.32 -5.95 25.81
C ALA A 231 3.58 -4.45 25.99
N GLU A 232 4.85 -4.07 26.00
CA GLU A 232 5.29 -2.68 25.90
C GLU A 232 5.88 -2.44 24.51
N VAL A 233 5.36 -1.45 23.78
CA VAL A 233 5.85 -1.11 22.43
C VAL A 233 7.23 -0.49 22.53
N THR A 234 8.22 -1.06 21.83
CA THR A 234 9.63 -0.64 21.91
C THR A 234 10.08 0.18 20.71
N VAL A 235 9.41 0.04 19.57
CA VAL A 235 9.66 0.84 18.36
C VAL A 235 8.96 2.21 18.44
N ALA A 236 9.42 3.19 17.68
CA ALA A 236 8.87 4.55 17.67
C ALA A 236 7.35 4.57 17.38
N SER A 237 6.92 3.73 16.43
CA SER A 237 5.54 3.59 15.98
C SER A 237 5.20 2.12 15.73
N GLY A 238 4.54 1.47 16.69
CA GLY A 238 4.14 0.06 16.61
C GLY A 238 2.98 -0.17 15.64
N ILE A 239 3.15 -1.07 14.69
CA ILE A 239 2.19 -1.35 13.62
C ILE A 239 1.12 -2.30 14.15
N ALA A 240 0.00 -1.72 14.59
CA ALA A 240 -1.17 -2.48 15.00
C ALA A 240 -2.09 -2.84 13.81
N ARG A 241 -2.76 -4.00 13.91
CA ARG A 241 -3.62 -4.56 12.86
C ARG A 241 -4.91 -5.17 13.40
N THR A 242 -5.86 -5.42 12.51
CA THR A 242 -7.13 -6.09 12.83
C THR A 242 -7.00 -7.60 13.03
N GLY A 243 -5.86 -8.20 12.70
CA GLY A 243 -5.60 -9.63 12.85
C GLY A 243 -4.12 -10.01 12.75
N PRO A 244 -3.77 -11.30 12.97
CA PRO A 244 -2.41 -11.77 13.18
C PRO A 244 -1.61 -12.03 11.89
N SER A 245 -1.60 -11.09 10.95
CA SER A 245 -0.73 -11.16 9.76
C SER A 245 -0.64 -9.82 9.05
N THR A 246 0.28 -9.72 8.08
CA THR A 246 0.41 -8.54 7.22
C THR A 246 -0.76 -8.34 6.26
N ASN A 247 -1.61 -9.35 6.06
CA ASN A 247 -2.81 -9.28 5.21
C ASN A 247 -3.98 -8.58 5.90
N TYR A 248 -3.93 -8.43 7.22
CA TYR A 248 -4.95 -7.69 7.96
C TYR A 248 -4.70 -6.18 7.91
N SER A 249 -5.80 -5.42 7.86
CA SER A 249 -5.77 -3.96 7.81
C SER A 249 -4.98 -3.37 8.97
N ARG A 250 -4.17 -2.35 8.67
CA ARG A 250 -3.52 -1.53 9.69
C ARG A 250 -4.58 -0.68 10.40
N ILE A 251 -4.38 -0.47 11.69
CA ILE A 251 -5.13 0.49 12.53
C ILE A 251 -4.15 1.53 13.09
N THR A 252 -4.63 2.48 13.89
CA THR A 252 -3.79 3.54 14.47
C THR A 252 -2.51 2.96 15.09
N PRO A 253 -1.32 3.38 14.61
CA PRO A 253 -0.07 2.93 15.18
C PRO A 253 0.05 3.30 16.66
N LEU A 254 0.65 2.40 17.44
CA LEU A 254 0.82 2.58 18.87
C LEU A 254 2.13 3.32 19.14
N PRO A 255 2.13 4.49 19.80
CA PRO A 255 3.36 5.19 20.13
C PRO A 255 4.26 4.35 21.05
N GLN A 256 5.57 4.54 20.95
CA GLN A 256 6.54 3.91 21.84
C GLN A 256 6.16 4.06 23.32
N GLY A 257 6.36 3.00 24.10
CA GLY A 257 6.02 2.94 25.52
C GLY A 257 4.56 2.55 25.80
N THR A 258 3.69 2.48 24.79
CA THR A 258 2.31 1.96 24.93
C THR A 258 2.31 0.59 25.58
N ARG A 259 1.46 0.40 26.60
CA ARG A 259 1.31 -0.87 27.32
C ARG A 259 -0.10 -1.43 27.21
N ALA A 260 -0.21 -2.71 26.85
CA ALA A 260 -1.47 -3.44 26.78
C ALA A 260 -1.31 -4.88 27.26
N ALA A 261 -2.33 -5.45 27.92
CA ALA A 261 -2.29 -6.85 28.28
C ALA A 261 -2.38 -7.73 27.02
N VAL A 262 -1.57 -8.79 26.99
CA VAL A 262 -1.63 -9.81 25.93
C VAL A 262 -2.79 -10.74 26.25
N THR A 263 -3.78 -10.78 25.38
CA THR A 263 -4.96 -11.63 25.50
C THR A 263 -4.90 -12.83 24.58
N GLY A 264 -3.91 -12.93 23.69
CA GLY A 264 -3.74 -14.06 22.79
C GLY A 264 -2.48 -13.94 21.94
N THR A 265 -2.15 -15.02 21.26
CA THR A 265 -1.05 -15.07 20.29
C THR A 265 -1.47 -15.88 19.07
N ALA A 266 -0.81 -15.65 17.95
CA ALA A 266 -0.93 -16.46 16.74
C ALA A 266 0.37 -16.30 15.94
N GLY A 267 1.22 -17.34 15.97
CA GLY A 267 2.60 -17.24 15.51
C GLY A 267 3.33 -16.09 16.21
N ASP A 268 3.95 -15.21 15.42
CA ASP A 268 4.72 -14.06 15.94
C ASP A 268 3.85 -12.83 16.30
N TRP A 269 2.53 -12.98 16.36
CA TRP A 269 1.60 -11.88 16.63
C TRP A 269 0.99 -11.97 18.03
N LEU A 270 0.88 -10.83 18.69
CA LEU A 270 0.28 -10.65 20.00
C LEU A 270 -1.07 -9.96 19.83
N ARG A 271 -2.14 -10.54 20.37
CA ARG A 271 -3.43 -9.87 20.52
C ARG A 271 -3.43 -9.07 21.81
N LEU A 272 -3.74 -7.78 21.71
CA LEU A 272 -3.79 -6.85 22.83
C LEU A 272 -5.23 -6.71 23.34
N ASP A 273 -5.39 -6.36 24.61
CA ASP A 273 -6.70 -6.22 25.30
C ASP A 273 -7.65 -5.20 24.68
N TYR A 274 -7.13 -4.21 23.94
CA TYR A 274 -7.97 -3.28 23.18
C TYR A 274 -8.50 -3.83 21.83
N GLY A 275 -8.07 -5.05 21.44
CA GLY A 275 -8.53 -5.79 20.27
C GLY A 275 -7.55 -5.83 19.08
N GLY A 276 -6.55 -4.96 19.05
CA GLY A 276 -5.54 -4.93 17.99
C GLY A 276 -4.46 -6.01 18.12
N TRP A 277 -3.82 -6.32 17.00
CA TRP A 277 -2.68 -7.24 16.93
C TRP A 277 -1.40 -6.50 16.59
N ILE A 278 -0.29 -6.85 17.24
CA ILE A 278 1.04 -6.30 16.99
C ILE A 278 2.07 -7.42 16.87
N ARG A 279 3.12 -7.21 16.07
CA ARG A 279 4.21 -8.18 15.93
C ARG A 279 5.02 -8.23 17.23
N ALA A 280 5.33 -9.42 17.74
CA ALA A 280 6.06 -9.58 19.00
C ALA A 280 7.44 -8.87 18.97
N SER A 281 8.09 -8.84 17.80
CA SER A 281 9.38 -8.16 17.59
C SER A 281 9.35 -6.63 17.77
N GLU A 282 8.16 -6.01 17.74
CA GLU A 282 7.97 -4.58 17.98
C GLU A 282 7.69 -4.25 19.45
N THR A 283 7.76 -5.26 20.32
CA THR A 283 7.38 -5.17 21.72
C THR A 283 8.41 -5.85 22.62
N GLN A 284 8.31 -5.54 23.91
CA GLN A 284 8.89 -6.32 24.98
C GLN A 284 7.77 -6.81 25.90
N ILE A 285 7.78 -8.11 26.22
CA ILE A 285 6.84 -8.69 27.18
C ILE A 285 7.36 -8.48 28.61
N VAL A 286 6.49 -7.93 29.47
CA VAL A 286 6.72 -7.76 30.90
C VAL A 286 5.62 -8.47 31.67
N THR A 287 5.99 -9.13 32.76
CA THR A 287 5.07 -9.84 33.64
C THR A 287 4.59 -8.93 34.77
N THR A 288 3.28 -8.81 34.97
CA THR A 288 2.68 -7.93 35.98
C THR A 288 1.60 -8.62 36.82
N THR A 289 1.24 -8.03 37.96
CA THR A 289 0.16 -8.52 38.82
C THR A 289 -1.23 -8.02 38.42
N ALA A 290 -1.31 -7.02 37.54
CA ALA A 290 -2.54 -6.42 37.02
C ALA A 290 -2.33 -5.92 35.58
N PRO A 291 -3.38 -5.90 34.74
CA PRO A 291 -3.29 -5.32 33.39
C PRO A 291 -3.03 -3.80 33.46
N PRO A 292 -2.40 -3.21 32.43
CA PRO A 292 -2.17 -1.78 32.37
C PRO A 292 -3.51 -1.06 32.31
N HIS A 293 -3.68 -0.08 33.20
CA HIS A 293 -4.87 0.73 33.26
C HIS A 293 -4.48 2.12 33.74
N SER A 294 -5.15 3.14 33.19
CA SER A 294 -4.89 4.54 33.52
C SER A 294 -6.15 5.27 33.97
N LEU A 295 -5.94 6.45 34.53
CA LEU A 295 -6.97 7.43 34.82
C LEU A 295 -6.62 8.72 34.09
N ILE A 296 -7.62 9.39 33.53
CA ILE A 296 -7.47 10.76 33.01
C ILE A 296 -8.39 11.71 33.76
N ARG A 297 -7.85 12.87 34.14
CA ARG A 297 -8.55 13.90 34.93
C ARG A 297 -8.66 15.26 34.27
N SER A 298 -7.73 15.60 33.38
CA SER A 298 -7.67 16.90 32.75
C SER A 298 -6.95 16.83 31.41
N VAL A 299 -7.20 17.82 30.55
CA VAL A 299 -6.51 18.00 29.28
C VAL A 299 -6.05 19.45 29.18
N THR A 300 -4.86 19.67 28.65
CA THR A 300 -4.32 21.02 28.40
C THR A 300 -3.79 21.08 26.98
N SER A 301 -3.89 22.22 26.32
CA SER A 301 -3.18 22.47 25.07
C SER A 301 -2.20 23.63 25.19
N GLN A 302 -1.21 23.63 24.31
CA GLN A 302 -0.26 24.72 24.11
C GLN A 302 0.10 24.81 22.63
N GLN A 303 0.33 26.02 22.13
CA GLN A 303 0.93 26.20 20.82
C GLN A 303 2.46 26.11 20.89
N ILE A 304 3.04 25.45 19.90
CA ILE A 304 4.46 25.48 19.58
C ILE A 304 4.62 25.90 18.11
N PRO A 305 5.82 26.24 17.63
CA PRO A 305 6.00 26.63 16.22
C PRO A 305 5.44 25.57 15.25
N GLY A 306 4.41 25.94 14.48
CA GLY A 306 3.78 25.11 13.45
C GLY A 306 2.82 24.02 13.96
N TRP A 307 2.65 23.86 15.27
CA TRP A 307 1.84 22.80 15.86
C TRP A 307 1.09 23.24 17.11
N THR A 308 -0.06 22.63 17.34
CA THR A 308 -0.76 22.65 18.63
C THR A 308 -0.56 21.31 19.30
N GLU A 309 -0.07 21.32 20.52
CA GLU A 309 0.06 20.11 21.32
C GLU A 309 -1.05 20.03 22.36
N VAL A 310 -1.81 18.95 22.31
CA VAL A 310 -2.84 18.61 23.30
C VAL A 310 -2.30 17.47 24.15
N ARG A 311 -2.22 17.71 25.45
CA ARG A 311 -1.55 16.84 26.42
C ARG A 311 -2.60 16.16 27.29
N PHE A 312 -2.47 14.84 27.40
CA PHE A 312 -3.35 13.96 28.14
C PHE A 312 -2.52 13.24 29.23
N PRO A 313 -2.42 13.81 30.44
CA PRO A 313 -1.71 13.16 31.55
C PRO A 313 -2.37 11.85 31.93
N LEU A 314 -1.57 10.78 31.97
CA LEU A 314 -1.99 9.42 32.32
C LEU A 314 -1.04 8.83 33.37
N GLN A 315 -1.47 7.75 34.02
CA GLN A 315 -0.64 7.01 34.97
C GLN A 315 0.26 5.98 34.28
N VAL A 316 -0.19 5.46 33.14
CA VAL A 316 0.51 4.48 32.29
C VAL A 316 0.19 4.82 30.82
N PRO A 317 1.14 4.69 29.89
CA PRO A 317 0.85 4.78 28.46
C PRO A 317 -0.10 3.66 28.02
N VAL A 318 -1.22 4.02 27.39
CA VAL A 318 -2.28 3.09 26.97
C VAL A 318 -2.41 3.05 25.45
N PRO A 319 -3.08 2.03 24.87
CA PRO A 319 -3.43 2.03 23.45
C PRO A 319 -4.32 3.22 23.09
N VAL A 320 -4.17 3.70 21.86
CA VAL A 320 -4.91 4.85 21.33
C VAL A 320 -5.54 4.50 19.98
N SER A 321 -6.64 5.18 19.65
CA SER A 321 -7.21 5.14 18.30
C SER A 321 -7.52 6.55 17.83
N ILE A 322 -7.27 6.80 16.54
CA ILE A 322 -7.61 8.03 15.83
C ILE A 322 -8.60 7.70 14.73
N ASP A 323 -9.66 8.51 14.66
CA ASP A 323 -10.59 8.56 13.54
C ASP A 323 -10.62 10.00 13.01
N GLN A 324 -10.65 10.18 11.69
CA GLN A 324 -10.60 11.50 11.04
C GLN A 324 -11.73 11.64 10.01
N THR A 325 -12.42 12.77 10.04
CA THR A 325 -13.22 13.28 8.91
C THR A 325 -12.50 14.49 8.30
N ALA A 326 -13.16 15.27 7.45
CA ALA A 326 -12.57 16.52 6.95
C ALA A 326 -12.37 17.55 8.09
N ASP A 327 -13.39 17.74 8.92
CA ASP A 327 -13.50 18.79 9.93
C ASP A 327 -13.43 18.28 11.38
N ASN A 328 -13.23 16.98 11.58
CA ASN A 328 -13.14 16.37 12.90
C ASN A 328 -11.94 15.41 13.02
N LEU A 329 -11.39 15.34 14.22
CA LEU A 329 -10.47 14.29 14.64
C LEU A 329 -10.94 13.75 15.99
N THR A 330 -11.10 12.44 16.10
CA THR A 330 -11.51 11.77 17.34
C THR A 330 -10.37 10.91 17.87
N LEU A 331 -9.94 11.19 19.11
CA LEU A 331 -8.99 10.38 19.87
C LEU A 331 -9.74 9.52 20.88
N ILE A 332 -9.43 8.23 20.93
CA ILE A 332 -9.90 7.30 21.97
C ILE A 332 -8.68 6.80 22.75
N LEU A 333 -8.71 7.00 24.07
CA LEU A 333 -7.79 6.36 25.01
C LEU A 333 -8.42 5.06 25.50
N HIS A 334 -7.78 3.92 25.25
CA HIS A 334 -8.22 2.63 25.77
C HIS A 334 -7.70 2.39 27.18
N ASN A 335 -8.24 1.40 27.89
CA ASN A 335 -7.83 1.00 29.24
C ASN A 335 -7.71 2.19 30.21
N THR A 336 -8.60 3.17 30.09
CA THR A 336 -8.55 4.45 30.79
C THR A 336 -9.88 4.76 31.44
N THR A 337 -9.90 4.87 32.77
CA THR A 337 -11.08 5.36 33.48
C THR A 337 -11.34 6.83 33.10
N PRO A 338 -12.54 7.14 32.57
CA PRO A 338 -12.87 8.50 32.12
C PRO A 338 -13.32 9.39 33.30
N GLN A 339 -12.45 10.29 33.78
CA GLN A 339 -12.78 11.28 34.84
C GLN A 339 -12.33 12.70 34.49
N THR A 340 -12.46 13.10 33.23
CA THR A 340 -12.01 14.42 32.78
C THR A 340 -12.92 15.53 33.32
N ASP A 341 -12.45 16.25 34.34
CA ASP A 341 -13.22 17.32 35.00
C ASP A 341 -12.94 18.70 34.39
N THR A 342 -11.78 18.89 33.76
CA THR A 342 -11.37 20.21 33.26
C THR A 342 -10.51 20.08 32.00
N ILE A 343 -10.87 20.85 30.97
CA ILE A 343 -10.10 20.98 29.73
C ILE A 343 -9.71 22.44 29.58
N TYR A 344 -8.42 22.71 29.40
CA TYR A 344 -7.91 24.01 29.02
C TYR A 344 -7.45 23.98 27.56
N LEU A 345 -8.12 24.77 26.73
CA LEU A 345 -7.67 25.07 25.38
C LEU A 345 -7.02 26.45 25.34
N ASP A 346 -5.79 26.52 24.83
CA ASP A 346 -5.19 27.80 24.46
C ASP A 346 -5.94 28.38 23.24
N ALA A 347 -5.78 29.67 22.96
CA ALA A 347 -6.33 30.27 21.75
C ALA A 347 -5.70 29.60 20.53
N ASP A 348 -6.40 28.70 19.86
CA ASP A 348 -5.79 27.74 18.94
C ASP A 348 -6.02 28.06 17.46
N PRO A 349 -5.04 27.94 16.54
CA PRO A 349 -5.27 28.16 15.12
C PRO A 349 -5.98 27.00 14.39
N VAL A 350 -6.10 25.82 15.03
CA VAL A 350 -6.64 24.59 14.42
C VAL A 350 -7.96 24.16 15.06
N ILE A 351 -8.03 24.17 16.39
CA ILE A 351 -9.14 23.64 17.18
C ILE A 351 -10.20 24.73 17.36
N GLU A 352 -11.42 24.47 16.89
CA GLU A 352 -12.59 25.28 17.20
C GLU A 352 -13.17 24.90 18.57
N ARG A 353 -13.30 23.59 18.82
CA ARG A 353 -13.88 23.05 20.06
C ARG A 353 -13.30 21.68 20.35
N LEU A 354 -13.12 21.36 21.64
CA LEU A 354 -12.80 20.01 22.12
C LEU A 354 -13.92 19.50 23.02
N ASP A 355 -14.63 18.49 22.55
CA ASP A 355 -15.63 17.76 23.32
C ASP A 355 -15.02 16.46 23.88
N TRP A 356 -15.54 15.97 25.00
CA TRP A 356 -15.13 14.67 25.53
C TRP A 356 -16.33 13.86 26.02
N ALA A 357 -16.24 12.53 25.94
CA ALA A 357 -17.27 11.63 26.43
C ALA A 357 -16.66 10.33 26.99
N PRO A 358 -17.26 9.71 28.03
CA PRO A 358 -16.90 8.38 28.46
C PRO A 358 -17.44 7.33 27.49
N ILE A 359 -16.65 6.30 27.18
CA ILE A 359 -17.12 5.06 26.58
C ILE A 359 -16.93 3.98 27.65
N LEU A 360 -18.03 3.55 28.26
CA LEU A 360 -17.97 2.66 29.42
C LEU A 360 -17.52 1.25 29.04
N PRO A 361 -16.79 0.56 29.95
CA PRO A 361 -16.41 1.03 31.28
C PRO A 361 -15.08 1.81 31.33
N ASP A 362 -14.21 1.68 30.33
CA ASP A 362 -12.77 1.91 30.45
C ASP A 362 -12.15 2.66 29.25
N LYS A 363 -12.91 3.53 28.60
CA LYS A 363 -12.41 4.35 27.49
C LYS A 363 -12.81 5.80 27.65
N ALA A 364 -11.92 6.70 27.25
CA ALA A 364 -12.18 8.15 27.17
C ALA A 364 -12.07 8.60 25.71
N GLN A 365 -13.14 9.20 25.18
CA GLN A 365 -13.19 9.75 23.83
C GLN A 365 -13.06 11.27 23.88
N TYR A 366 -12.25 11.82 22.97
CA TYR A 366 -12.03 13.24 22.76
C TYR A 366 -12.27 13.58 21.30
N ARG A 367 -13.17 14.53 21.03
CA ARG A 367 -13.55 14.94 19.68
C ARG A 367 -13.11 16.38 19.45
N PHE A 368 -12.22 16.57 18.51
CA PHE A 368 -11.72 17.87 18.07
C PHE A 368 -12.54 18.33 16.88
N GLN A 369 -13.36 19.37 17.07
CA GLN A 369 -13.93 20.13 15.95
C GLN A 369 -12.87 21.10 15.45
N LEU A 370 -12.56 21.04 14.17
CA LEU A 370 -11.53 21.85 13.53
C LEU A 370 -12.14 23.10 12.89
N LYS A 371 -11.38 24.20 12.89
CA LYS A 371 -11.79 25.47 12.28
C LYS A 371 -11.93 25.39 10.75
N THR A 372 -11.22 24.44 10.15
CA THR A 372 -11.09 24.29 8.71
C THR A 372 -11.48 22.88 8.29
N GLN A 373 -11.95 22.74 7.05
CA GLN A 373 -12.20 21.42 6.45
C GLN A 373 -10.91 20.73 5.95
N GLN A 374 -9.79 21.47 5.92
CA GLN A 374 -8.47 20.94 5.55
C GLN A 374 -7.62 20.73 6.79
N GLN A 375 -7.25 19.48 7.07
CA GLN A 375 -6.27 19.13 8.09
C GLN A 375 -4.87 19.06 7.49
N TRP A 376 -3.85 19.40 8.27
CA TRP A 376 -2.46 19.45 7.79
C TRP A 376 -1.57 18.36 8.38
N GLY A 377 -2.12 17.52 9.26
CA GLY A 377 -1.42 16.39 9.83
C GLY A 377 -1.50 16.32 11.35
N TYR A 378 -1.12 15.17 11.88
CA TYR A 378 -1.01 14.92 13.30
C TYR A 378 0.13 13.96 13.66
N LYS A 379 0.58 14.04 14.92
CA LYS A 379 1.56 13.14 15.54
C LYS A 379 1.07 12.68 16.90
N LEU A 380 1.47 11.47 17.27
CA LEU A 380 1.22 10.90 18.58
C LEU A 380 2.55 10.46 19.21
N ARG A 381 2.79 10.87 20.45
CA ARG A 381 3.93 10.39 21.24
C ARG A 381 3.60 10.37 22.72
N TYR A 382 4.37 9.63 23.49
CA TYR A 382 4.37 9.71 24.95
C TYR A 382 5.55 10.53 25.45
N GLU A 383 5.29 11.47 26.36
CA GLU A 383 6.29 12.15 27.18
C GLU A 383 6.17 11.65 28.63
N GLY A 384 7.05 10.72 29.00
CA GLY A 384 6.83 9.90 30.19
C GLY A 384 5.53 9.11 30.03
N THR A 385 4.52 9.42 30.82
CA THR A 385 3.19 8.80 30.72
C THR A 385 2.16 9.70 30.06
N THR A 386 2.49 10.95 29.74
CA THR A 386 1.54 11.89 29.12
C THR A 386 1.46 11.63 27.62
N LEU A 387 0.28 11.31 27.09
CA LEU A 387 0.10 11.29 25.64
C LEU A 387 0.09 12.73 25.13
N VAL A 388 0.86 13.00 24.08
CA VAL A 388 0.86 14.25 23.34
C VAL A 388 0.33 13.98 21.94
N LEU A 389 -0.81 14.59 21.62
CA LEU A 389 -1.34 14.70 20.27
C LEU A 389 -0.93 16.06 19.72
N SER A 390 -0.08 16.08 18.70
CA SER A 390 0.27 17.31 17.98
C SER A 390 -0.61 17.43 16.74
N LEU A 391 -1.33 18.54 16.59
CA LEU A 391 -2.12 18.89 15.40
C LEU A 391 -1.40 19.99 14.62
N ARG A 392 -1.21 19.79 13.32
CA ARG A 392 -0.42 20.71 12.51
C ARG A 392 -1.20 21.97 12.16
N HIS A 393 -0.53 23.12 12.25
CA HIS A 393 -1.10 24.39 11.81
C HIS A 393 -1.18 24.45 10.28
N PRO A 394 -2.16 25.16 9.71
CA PRO A 394 -2.14 25.51 8.30
C PRO A 394 -0.86 26.26 7.93
N PRO A 395 -0.30 26.02 6.73
CA PRO A 395 0.87 26.74 6.25
C PRO A 395 0.52 28.21 6.03
N GLN A 396 1.50 29.09 6.29
CA GLN A 396 1.38 30.53 6.04
C GLN A 396 2.07 30.85 4.72
N LEU A 397 1.29 31.11 3.67
CA LEU A 397 1.81 31.57 2.38
C LEU A 397 2.31 33.02 2.53
N GLN A 398 3.50 33.30 2.01
CA GLN A 398 4.21 34.57 2.26
C GLN A 398 4.14 35.57 1.10
N SER A 399 3.69 35.14 -0.08
CA SER A 399 3.72 35.96 -1.30
C SER A 399 2.63 35.54 -2.28
N GLU A 400 1.96 36.52 -2.91
CA GLU A 400 1.05 36.27 -4.02
C GLU A 400 1.82 35.98 -5.33
N ASP A 401 2.98 36.63 -5.54
CA ASP A 401 3.82 36.45 -6.73
C ASP A 401 4.61 35.13 -6.71
N ARG A 402 4.87 34.59 -5.51
CA ARG A 402 5.50 33.28 -5.29
C ARG A 402 4.55 32.42 -4.45
N PRO A 403 3.58 31.77 -5.09
CA PRO A 403 2.39 31.22 -4.42
C PRO A 403 2.70 30.07 -3.44
N LEU A 404 3.91 29.51 -3.50
CA LEU A 404 4.37 28.44 -2.61
C LEU A 404 5.45 28.90 -1.62
N GLN A 405 5.76 30.21 -1.56
CA GLN A 405 6.75 30.73 -0.64
C GLN A 405 6.36 30.48 0.82
N GLY A 406 7.28 29.86 1.58
CA GLY A 406 7.06 29.46 2.97
C GLY A 406 6.58 28.01 3.15
N THR A 407 6.47 27.25 2.06
CA THR A 407 6.11 25.83 2.09
C THR A 407 7.34 24.95 1.87
N THR A 408 7.29 23.74 2.44
CA THR A 408 8.23 22.65 2.13
C THR A 408 7.46 21.52 1.47
N LEU A 409 7.80 21.14 0.26
CA LEU A 409 7.13 20.05 -0.46
C LEU A 409 8.10 18.88 -0.57
N LEU A 410 7.65 17.68 -0.23
CA LEU A 410 8.44 16.47 -0.40
C LEU A 410 7.96 15.72 -1.62
N LEU A 411 8.88 15.41 -2.52
CA LEU A 411 8.66 14.53 -3.66
C LEU A 411 9.32 13.18 -3.39
N ASP A 412 8.57 12.12 -3.61
CA ASP A 412 9.07 10.75 -3.53
C ASP A 412 9.05 10.13 -4.93
N PRO A 413 10.18 10.13 -5.66
CA PRO A 413 10.28 9.41 -6.91
C PRO A 413 10.18 7.91 -6.62
N GLY A 414 9.09 7.27 -7.06
CA GLY A 414 8.83 5.85 -6.83
C GLY A 414 9.96 4.96 -7.33
N HIS A 415 10.13 3.79 -6.69
CA HIS A 415 11.15 2.79 -7.04
C HIS A 415 12.60 3.28 -6.91
N GLY A 416 13.57 2.53 -7.43
CA GLY A 416 15.00 2.87 -7.39
C GLY A 416 15.90 1.68 -7.06
N SER A 417 17.09 1.64 -7.66
CA SER A 417 18.05 0.52 -7.74
C SER A 417 17.78 -0.50 -8.85
N GLU A 418 18.72 -1.42 -9.06
CA GLU A 418 18.57 -2.53 -10.02
C GLU A 418 17.52 -3.56 -9.58
N ASN A 419 17.17 -3.60 -8.29
CA ASN A 419 16.25 -4.58 -7.72
C ASN A 419 14.79 -4.09 -7.68
N ASP A 420 14.56 -2.79 -7.84
CA ASP A 420 13.24 -2.18 -7.87
C ASP A 420 13.11 -1.24 -9.07
N LEU A 421 12.77 -1.82 -10.22
CA LEU A 421 12.61 -1.12 -11.49
C LEU A 421 11.24 -0.44 -11.63
N GLY A 422 10.27 -0.81 -10.80
CA GLY A 422 8.86 -0.55 -11.03
C GLY A 422 8.31 -1.25 -12.28
N ALA A 423 7.24 -0.70 -12.84
CA ALA A 423 6.68 -1.17 -14.11
C ALA A 423 7.70 -1.01 -15.26
N ARG A 424 7.51 -1.78 -16.34
CA ARG A 424 8.36 -1.71 -17.53
C ARG A 424 7.53 -1.38 -18.75
N GLY A 425 7.99 -0.38 -19.49
CA GLY A 425 7.41 -0.01 -20.76
C GLY A 425 7.63 -1.07 -21.85
N PRO A 426 6.98 -0.93 -23.01
CA PRO A 426 7.08 -1.85 -24.14
C PRO A 426 8.50 -2.09 -24.67
N ASN A 427 9.41 -1.13 -24.53
CA ASN A 427 10.83 -1.27 -24.90
C ASN A 427 11.72 -1.68 -23.70
N GLY A 428 11.13 -1.96 -22.54
CA GLY A 428 11.81 -2.36 -21.33
C GLY A 428 12.30 -1.22 -20.44
N TYR A 429 12.06 0.04 -20.82
CA TYR A 429 12.40 1.23 -20.04
C TYR A 429 11.66 1.21 -18.69
N PRO A 430 12.38 1.35 -17.56
CA PRO A 430 11.80 1.15 -16.25
C PRO A 430 11.14 2.42 -15.71
N GLU A 431 10.07 2.23 -14.94
CA GLU A 431 9.31 3.29 -14.29
C GLU A 431 10.17 4.15 -13.36
N LYS A 432 11.13 3.54 -12.65
CA LYS A 432 12.02 4.26 -11.73
C LYS A 432 12.73 5.46 -12.37
N ASP A 433 13.06 5.35 -13.67
CA ASP A 433 13.79 6.39 -14.40
C ASP A 433 12.85 7.53 -14.78
N VAL A 434 11.63 7.19 -15.26
CA VAL A 434 10.57 8.17 -15.54
C VAL A 434 10.19 8.94 -14.28
N ASN A 435 9.97 8.23 -13.16
CA ASN A 435 9.63 8.82 -11.87
C ASN A 435 10.69 9.84 -11.43
N LEU A 436 11.98 9.51 -11.60
CA LEU A 436 13.07 10.42 -11.24
C LEU A 436 13.12 11.64 -12.16
N VAL A 437 12.98 11.47 -13.48
CA VAL A 437 12.99 12.58 -14.43
C VAL A 437 11.86 13.55 -14.13
N VAL A 438 10.62 13.07 -14.03
CA VAL A 438 9.45 13.92 -13.79
C VAL A 438 9.51 14.59 -12.43
N SER A 439 10.00 13.90 -11.40
CA SER A 439 10.18 14.51 -10.07
C SER A 439 11.22 15.63 -10.05
N ASN A 440 12.31 15.50 -10.83
CA ASN A 440 13.31 16.58 -10.97
C ASN A 440 12.71 17.80 -11.68
N LEU A 441 11.95 17.59 -12.76
CA LEU A 441 11.26 18.69 -13.46
C LEU A 441 10.23 19.36 -12.55
N LEU A 442 9.48 18.58 -11.78
CA LEU A 442 8.51 19.08 -10.82
C LEU A 442 9.19 19.86 -9.68
N ARG A 443 10.34 19.38 -9.17
CA ARG A 443 11.15 20.13 -8.19
C ARG A 443 11.44 21.52 -8.72
N ASP A 444 12.02 21.62 -9.91
CA ASP A 444 12.45 22.89 -10.49
C ASP A 444 11.24 23.83 -10.69
N ALA A 445 10.11 23.30 -11.16
CA ALA A 445 8.86 24.05 -11.32
C ALA A 445 8.27 24.55 -9.98
N LEU A 446 8.35 23.76 -8.91
CA LEU A 446 7.90 24.13 -7.57
C LEU A 446 8.81 25.17 -6.91
N GLU A 447 10.13 25.05 -7.08
CA GLU A 447 11.11 26.01 -6.59
C GLU A 447 10.96 27.39 -7.27
N ALA A 448 10.68 27.39 -8.57
CA ALA A 448 10.35 28.60 -9.32
C ALA A 448 9.11 29.33 -8.73
N ARG A 449 8.14 28.57 -8.22
CA ARG A 449 6.93 29.06 -7.52
C ARG A 449 7.16 29.38 -6.04
N GLY A 450 8.35 29.15 -5.51
CA GLY A 450 8.77 29.56 -4.17
C GLY A 450 8.81 28.48 -3.10
N ALA A 451 8.48 27.23 -3.43
CA ALA A 451 8.59 26.13 -2.49
C ALA A 451 10.05 25.84 -2.14
N THR A 452 10.29 25.33 -0.92
CA THR A 452 11.47 24.51 -0.64
C THR A 452 11.11 23.07 -1.00
N VAL A 453 11.91 22.40 -1.83
CA VAL A 453 11.61 21.02 -2.24
C VAL A 453 12.63 20.05 -1.64
N MET A 454 12.12 18.97 -1.07
CA MET A 454 12.90 17.84 -0.57
C MET A 454 12.57 16.61 -1.43
N MET A 455 13.56 15.76 -1.69
CA MET A 455 13.35 14.51 -2.43
C MET A 455 13.77 13.32 -1.57
N THR A 456 13.02 12.21 -1.60
CA THR A 456 13.43 10.98 -0.89
C THR A 456 14.67 10.35 -1.51
N ARG A 457 14.83 10.48 -2.83
CA ARG A 457 16.03 10.12 -3.59
C ARG A 457 16.29 11.14 -4.69
N GLU A 458 17.57 11.35 -5.00
CA GLU A 458 18.03 12.17 -6.13
C GLU A 458 18.74 11.32 -7.20
N GLY A 459 19.01 10.05 -6.91
CA GLY A 459 19.65 9.10 -7.81
C GLY A 459 18.94 7.74 -7.81
N ASP A 460 19.73 6.68 -8.07
CA ASP A 460 19.26 5.30 -8.17
C ASP A 460 19.35 4.54 -6.83
N ASP A 461 19.03 5.24 -5.73
CA ASP A 461 19.10 4.74 -4.36
C ASP A 461 18.08 3.61 -4.12
N ASP A 462 18.49 2.56 -3.41
CA ASP A 462 17.62 1.46 -2.96
C ASP A 462 16.94 1.83 -1.63
N LEU A 463 15.70 2.31 -1.70
CA LEU A 463 14.92 2.75 -0.53
C LEU A 463 13.67 1.90 -0.35
N TRP A 464 13.57 1.26 0.81
CA TRP A 464 12.38 0.52 1.19
C TRP A 464 11.23 1.48 1.51
N PRO A 465 9.96 1.04 1.40
CA PRO A 465 8.83 1.89 1.73
C PRO A 465 8.85 2.46 3.16
N GLY A 466 9.51 1.76 4.11
CA GLY A 466 9.70 2.25 5.47
C GLY A 466 10.63 3.47 5.54
N ASP A 467 11.77 3.40 4.85
CA ASP A 467 12.78 4.47 4.85
C ASP A 467 12.20 5.78 4.30
N ARG A 468 11.38 5.69 3.24
CA ARG A 468 10.71 6.85 2.64
C ARG A 468 9.71 7.49 3.59
N VAL A 469 8.97 6.68 4.35
CA VAL A 469 8.04 7.16 5.38
C VAL A 469 8.81 7.81 6.54
N ASP A 470 9.96 7.28 6.91
CA ASP A 470 10.81 7.87 7.95
C ASP A 470 11.33 9.25 7.52
N ILE A 471 11.74 9.43 6.26
CA ILE A 471 12.10 10.75 5.70
C ILE A 471 10.92 11.73 5.80
N ILE A 472 9.69 11.31 5.43
CA ILE A 472 8.50 12.17 5.52
C ILE A 472 8.23 12.58 6.98
N ASN A 473 8.36 11.64 7.92
CA ASN A 473 8.17 11.89 9.34
C ASN A 473 9.25 12.79 9.94
N GLU A 474 10.48 12.75 9.44
CA GLU A 474 11.58 13.61 9.87
C GLU A 474 11.48 15.03 9.29
N VAL A 475 11.19 15.14 7.99
CA VAL A 475 11.08 16.44 7.30
C VAL A 475 9.82 17.19 7.73
N GLU A 476 8.73 16.47 8.02
CA GLU A 476 7.40 17.03 8.29
C GLU A 476 7.00 18.07 7.20
N PRO A 477 6.99 17.69 5.90
CA PRO A 477 6.80 18.63 4.79
C PRO A 477 5.35 19.13 4.75
N THR A 478 5.10 20.34 4.24
CA THR A 478 3.74 20.88 4.04
C THR A 478 2.85 19.89 3.29
N LEU A 479 3.37 19.26 2.23
CA LEU A 479 2.75 18.17 1.48
C LEU A 479 3.81 17.11 1.13
N ALA A 480 3.39 15.85 1.02
CA ALA A 480 4.22 14.77 0.48
C ALA A 480 3.54 14.12 -0.73
N LEU A 481 4.24 14.05 -1.86
CA LEU A 481 3.74 13.47 -3.10
C LEU A 481 4.66 12.36 -3.56
N SER A 482 4.12 11.16 -3.73
CA SER A 482 4.82 10.04 -4.34
C SER A 482 4.45 9.94 -5.81
N ILE A 483 5.45 9.90 -6.67
CA ILE A 483 5.32 10.00 -8.13
C ILE A 483 5.57 8.62 -8.74
N HIS A 484 4.55 8.08 -9.41
CA HIS A 484 4.52 6.75 -10.02
C HIS A 484 3.84 6.75 -11.39
N TYR A 485 4.05 5.65 -12.12
CA TYR A 485 3.26 5.29 -13.30
C TYR A 485 2.81 3.83 -13.23
N ASN A 486 1.58 3.62 -13.68
CA ASN A 486 0.81 2.46 -13.30
C ASN A 486 1.08 1.24 -14.18
N ALA A 487 0.68 0.08 -13.66
CA ALA A 487 0.55 -1.18 -14.35
C ALA A 487 -0.63 -1.98 -13.78
N LEU A 488 -1.12 -2.96 -14.54
CA LEU A 488 -2.26 -3.78 -14.16
C LEU A 488 -1.84 -5.19 -13.76
N PRO A 489 -2.63 -5.88 -12.91
CA PRO A 489 -2.50 -7.32 -12.73
C PRO A 489 -2.89 -8.08 -14.03
N ASP A 490 -2.48 -9.34 -14.16
CA ASP A 490 -2.61 -10.16 -15.39
C ASP A 490 -3.98 -10.16 -16.08
N ALA A 491 -5.05 -10.12 -15.29
CA ALA A 491 -6.43 -10.13 -15.80
C ALA A 491 -6.88 -8.77 -16.40
N GLY A 492 -6.05 -7.74 -16.27
CA GLY A 492 -6.33 -6.39 -16.76
C GLY A 492 -6.31 -6.27 -18.28
N ASP A 493 -6.72 -5.10 -18.76
CA ASP A 493 -6.70 -4.72 -20.17
C ASP A 493 -5.70 -3.58 -20.39
N ALA A 494 -4.43 -3.95 -20.62
CA ALA A 494 -3.34 -3.01 -20.79
C ALA A 494 -3.51 -2.06 -21.98
N LEU A 495 -4.27 -2.46 -23.00
CA LEU A 495 -4.48 -1.65 -24.21
C LEU A 495 -5.56 -0.59 -23.99
N ASN A 496 -6.65 -0.95 -23.31
CA ASN A 496 -7.82 -0.08 -23.12
C ASN A 496 -7.87 0.62 -21.77
N THR A 497 -6.90 0.37 -20.89
CA THR A 497 -6.76 1.10 -19.62
C THR A 497 -5.67 2.15 -19.77
N ALA A 498 -6.02 3.39 -19.44
CA ALA A 498 -5.15 4.54 -19.54
C ALA A 498 -5.56 5.59 -18.51
N GLY A 499 -4.70 6.59 -18.30
CA GLY A 499 -5.06 7.80 -17.59
C GLY A 499 -4.43 7.98 -16.22
N ILE A 500 -4.78 9.11 -15.62
CA ILE A 500 -4.22 9.58 -14.35
C ILE A 500 -5.05 9.01 -13.20
N GLY A 501 -4.37 8.49 -12.19
CA GLY A 501 -4.94 8.02 -10.94
C GLY A 501 -4.31 8.72 -9.72
N SER A 502 -5.05 8.79 -8.63
CA SER A 502 -4.49 9.24 -7.35
C SER A 502 -4.96 8.38 -6.18
N PHE A 503 -4.10 8.22 -5.19
CA PHE A 503 -4.30 7.35 -4.04
C PHE A 503 -4.11 8.11 -2.73
N TRP A 504 -5.05 7.91 -1.82
CA TRP A 504 -5.05 8.52 -0.49
C TRP A 504 -5.42 7.49 0.59
N TYR A 505 -5.10 7.80 1.85
CA TYR A 505 -5.42 6.92 2.98
C TYR A 505 -6.10 7.67 4.12
N HIS A 506 -5.55 8.81 4.54
CA HIS A 506 -6.15 9.66 5.57
C HIS A 506 -7.07 10.71 4.96
N ALA A 507 -8.15 11.07 5.67
CA ALA A 507 -9.12 12.08 5.21
C ALA A 507 -8.46 13.44 4.88
N GLN A 508 -7.37 13.77 5.57
CA GLN A 508 -6.57 14.98 5.31
C GLN A 508 -5.96 15.06 3.89
N SER A 509 -5.82 13.92 3.20
CA SER A 509 -5.25 13.84 1.86
C SER A 509 -6.30 13.78 0.74
N HIS A 510 -7.57 13.52 1.06
CA HIS A 510 -8.59 13.22 0.05
C HIS A 510 -8.86 14.40 -0.89
N SER A 511 -9.06 15.60 -0.34
CA SER A 511 -9.32 16.82 -1.12
C SER A 511 -8.15 17.13 -2.07
N LEU A 512 -6.91 16.95 -1.60
CA LEU A 512 -5.70 17.11 -2.40
C LEU A 512 -5.65 16.07 -3.53
N ALA A 513 -5.86 14.78 -3.21
CA ALA A 513 -5.82 13.70 -4.19
C ALA A 513 -6.85 13.90 -5.31
N GLN A 514 -8.07 14.30 -4.96
CA GLN A 514 -9.12 14.62 -5.93
C GLN A 514 -8.76 15.84 -6.78
N PHE A 515 -8.32 16.93 -6.14
CA PHE A 515 -7.99 18.17 -6.85
C PHE A 515 -6.85 17.97 -7.85
N LEU A 516 -5.75 17.34 -7.42
CA LEU A 516 -4.61 17.10 -8.31
C LEU A 516 -5.00 16.20 -9.49
N HIS A 517 -5.77 15.14 -9.24
CA HIS A 517 -6.27 14.25 -10.29
C HIS A 517 -7.09 15.04 -11.33
N ASP A 518 -8.14 15.75 -10.89
CA ASP A 518 -9.05 16.45 -11.81
C ASP A 518 -8.33 17.54 -12.60
N TYR A 519 -7.47 18.31 -11.92
CA TYR A 519 -6.70 19.37 -12.54
C TYR A 519 -5.81 18.85 -13.67
N LEU A 520 -5.11 17.74 -13.44
CA LEU A 520 -4.23 17.15 -14.44
C LEU A 520 -5.01 16.53 -15.61
N VAL A 521 -6.10 15.82 -15.31
CA VAL A 521 -7.01 15.23 -16.32
C VAL A 521 -7.52 16.30 -17.27
N ASP A 522 -8.05 17.40 -16.73
CA ASP A 522 -8.65 18.47 -17.52
C ASP A 522 -7.60 19.30 -18.27
N SER A 523 -6.48 19.64 -17.62
CA SER A 523 -5.47 20.54 -18.21
C SER A 523 -4.61 19.89 -19.27
N LEU A 524 -4.40 18.57 -19.19
CA LEU A 524 -3.55 17.80 -20.11
C LEU A 524 -4.36 16.97 -21.11
N ASP A 525 -5.70 17.05 -21.09
CA ASP A 525 -6.62 16.24 -21.89
C ASP A 525 -6.29 14.73 -21.79
N ARG A 526 -6.15 14.25 -20.55
CA ARG A 526 -5.80 12.85 -20.26
C ARG A 526 -7.02 12.08 -19.78
N PRO A 527 -7.10 10.76 -20.04
CA PRO A 527 -8.15 9.94 -19.44
C PRO A 527 -8.08 9.98 -17.90
N SER A 528 -9.24 9.86 -17.27
CA SER A 528 -9.34 9.65 -15.83
C SER A 528 -9.30 8.14 -15.54
N TYR A 529 -8.35 7.72 -14.71
CA TYR A 529 -8.37 6.38 -14.12
C TYR A 529 -9.15 6.38 -12.80
N GLY A 530 -8.98 7.43 -11.99
CA GLY A 530 -9.82 7.68 -10.82
C GLY A 530 -9.05 7.98 -9.53
N VAL A 531 -9.81 8.20 -8.46
CA VAL A 531 -9.31 8.57 -7.13
C VAL A 531 -9.67 7.47 -6.14
N TYR A 532 -8.65 6.85 -5.54
CA TYR A 532 -8.81 5.62 -4.77
C TYR A 532 -8.35 5.77 -3.32
N TRP A 533 -9.13 5.23 -2.39
CA TRP A 533 -8.62 4.94 -1.05
C TRP A 533 -7.77 3.67 -1.09
N ASN A 534 -6.53 3.72 -0.59
CA ASN A 534 -5.67 2.54 -0.56
C ASN A 534 -4.63 2.59 0.56
N ASN A 535 -4.31 1.42 1.11
CA ASN A 535 -3.34 1.24 2.19
C ASN A 535 -1.89 1.20 1.67
N LEU A 536 -1.49 2.22 0.90
CA LEU A 536 -0.14 2.36 0.35
C LEU A 536 0.78 3.06 1.35
N ALA A 537 2.05 2.66 1.39
CA ALA A 537 2.99 3.16 2.39
C ALA A 537 3.16 4.67 2.37
N LEU A 538 3.23 5.25 1.19
CA LEU A 538 3.45 6.67 0.99
C LEU A 538 2.17 7.51 1.12
N ALA A 539 0.99 6.88 1.17
CA ALA A 539 -0.27 7.56 1.47
C ALA A 539 -0.59 7.58 2.98
N ARG A 540 0.08 6.73 3.77
CA ARG A 540 -0.11 6.58 5.22
C ARG A 540 0.55 7.60 6.16
N PRO A 541 1.56 8.41 5.78
CA PRO A 541 2.12 9.36 6.74
C PRO A 541 1.04 10.30 7.29
N THR A 542 1.06 10.49 8.61
CA THR A 542 0.05 11.32 9.29
C THR A 542 0.52 12.76 9.46
N VAL A 543 1.83 13.01 9.40
CA VAL A 543 2.45 14.33 9.65
C VAL A 543 2.13 15.39 8.60
N ALA A 544 1.66 14.97 7.42
CA ALA A 544 1.33 15.82 6.28
C ALA A 544 0.25 15.17 5.42
N PRO A 545 -0.56 15.94 4.66
CA PRO A 545 -1.31 15.40 3.54
C PRO A 545 -0.33 14.72 2.57
N SER A 546 -0.54 13.43 2.39
CA SER A 546 0.32 12.54 1.60
C SER A 546 -0.51 11.84 0.53
N VAL A 547 -0.10 11.96 -0.72
CA VAL A 547 -0.81 11.43 -1.91
C VAL A 547 0.18 10.67 -2.77
N LEU A 548 -0.23 9.52 -3.29
CA LEU A 548 0.49 8.83 -4.35
C LEU A 548 -0.23 9.07 -5.68
N LEU A 549 0.52 9.50 -6.69
CA LEU A 549 0.02 9.82 -8.02
C LEU A 549 0.50 8.77 -9.02
N GLU A 550 -0.44 8.23 -9.78
CA GLU A 550 -0.18 7.39 -10.95
C GLU A 550 -0.42 8.24 -12.20
N LEU A 551 0.63 8.70 -12.85
CA LEU A 551 0.54 9.75 -13.89
C LEU A 551 0.28 9.22 -15.31
N GLY A 552 -0.06 7.95 -15.44
CA GLY A 552 -0.32 7.21 -16.68
C GLY A 552 0.11 5.75 -16.55
N PHE A 553 -0.18 4.89 -17.53
CA PHE A 553 0.20 3.48 -17.50
C PHE A 553 1.44 3.21 -18.36
N MET A 554 2.55 2.79 -17.72
CA MET A 554 3.78 2.38 -18.43
C MET A 554 3.52 1.28 -19.45
N ILE A 555 2.55 0.42 -19.14
CA ILE A 555 2.22 -0.77 -19.93
C ILE A 555 1.35 -0.47 -21.16
N ASN A 556 0.73 0.71 -21.22
CA ASN A 556 -0.12 1.09 -22.34
C ASN A 556 0.75 1.60 -23.50
N PRO A 557 0.70 0.98 -24.69
CA PRO A 557 1.55 1.35 -25.83
C PRO A 557 1.48 2.82 -26.24
N TYR A 558 0.30 3.43 -26.15
CA TYR A 558 0.07 4.82 -26.56
C TYR A 558 0.43 5.80 -25.45
N GLU A 559 0.15 5.46 -24.19
CA GLU A 559 0.58 6.32 -23.09
C GLU A 559 2.10 6.32 -22.96
N PHE A 560 2.77 5.18 -23.17
CA PHE A 560 4.21 5.10 -23.03
C PHE A 560 4.98 6.09 -23.93
N GLU A 561 4.50 6.34 -25.15
CA GLU A 561 5.09 7.37 -26.03
C GLU A 561 4.96 8.77 -25.42
N TRP A 562 3.82 9.09 -24.82
CA TRP A 562 3.61 10.37 -24.11
C TRP A 562 4.40 10.44 -22.80
N ILE A 563 4.47 9.35 -22.03
CA ILE A 563 5.18 9.26 -20.75
C ILE A 563 6.68 9.51 -20.94
N THR A 564 7.24 9.08 -22.07
CA THR A 564 8.68 9.18 -22.37
C THR A 564 9.04 10.37 -23.25
N ASP A 565 8.06 11.16 -23.69
CA ASP A 565 8.29 12.38 -24.45
C ASP A 565 8.75 13.53 -23.54
N PRO A 566 9.93 14.14 -23.78
CA PRO A 566 10.45 15.19 -22.91
C PRO A 566 9.56 16.45 -22.83
N GLU A 567 8.85 16.82 -23.90
CA GLU A 567 7.97 18.00 -23.89
C GLU A 567 6.73 17.73 -23.05
N ALA A 568 6.15 16.52 -23.17
CA ALA A 568 5.05 16.06 -22.34
C ALA A 568 5.42 15.97 -20.86
N GLN A 569 6.62 15.45 -20.54
CA GLN A 569 7.12 15.39 -19.16
C GLN A 569 7.27 16.79 -18.54
N GLN A 570 7.80 17.76 -19.30
CA GLN A 570 7.89 19.15 -18.85
C GLN A 570 6.50 19.77 -18.64
N ALA A 571 5.58 19.57 -19.59
CA ALA A 571 4.22 20.10 -19.50
C ALA A 571 3.47 19.50 -18.29
N LEU A 572 3.63 18.21 -18.03
CA LEU A 572 3.08 17.53 -16.87
C LEU A 572 3.62 18.10 -15.55
N ALA A 573 4.93 18.28 -15.46
CA ALA A 573 5.58 18.84 -14.26
C ALA A 573 5.12 20.27 -13.96
N GLU A 574 5.05 21.14 -14.97
CA GLU A 574 4.54 22.51 -14.81
C GLU A 574 3.06 22.53 -14.40
N THR A 575 2.23 21.71 -15.05
CA THR A 575 0.80 21.62 -14.74
C THR A 575 0.57 21.11 -13.32
N LEU A 576 1.34 20.12 -12.86
CA LEU A 576 1.26 19.63 -11.50
C LEU A 576 1.71 20.69 -10.48
N ALA A 577 2.77 21.45 -10.79
CA ALA A 577 3.20 22.56 -9.95
C ALA A 577 2.11 23.66 -9.85
N ASP A 578 1.40 23.95 -10.95
CA ASP A 578 0.26 24.87 -10.97
C ASP A 578 -0.94 24.34 -10.17
N ALA A 579 -1.24 23.04 -10.28
CA ALA A 579 -2.29 22.39 -9.51
C ALA A 579 -2.01 22.51 -7.99
N ILE A 580 -0.78 22.24 -7.57
CA ILE A 580 -0.37 22.35 -6.17
C ILE A 580 -0.50 23.80 -5.68
N ALA A 581 -0.02 24.77 -6.46
CA ALA A 581 -0.15 26.19 -6.13
C ALA A 581 -1.61 26.63 -6.00
N ALA A 582 -2.46 26.24 -6.95
CA ALA A 582 -3.89 26.56 -6.94
C ALA A 582 -4.61 25.96 -5.73
N TRP A 583 -4.35 24.68 -5.42
CA TRP A 583 -4.94 24.03 -4.26
C TRP A 583 -4.50 24.67 -2.94
N MET A 584 -3.20 25.00 -2.81
CA MET A 584 -2.66 25.67 -1.64
C MET A 584 -3.29 27.04 -1.42
N GLN A 585 -3.46 27.83 -2.48
CA GLN A 585 -4.15 29.13 -2.40
C GLN A 585 -5.61 28.96 -2.01
N GLN A 586 -6.35 28.04 -2.65
CA GLN A 586 -7.76 27.79 -2.35
C GLN A 586 -7.94 27.37 -0.88
N THR A 587 -7.13 26.45 -0.39
CA THR A 587 -7.30 25.87 0.96
C THR A 587 -6.83 26.78 2.09
N THR A 588 -5.90 27.71 1.83
CA THR A 588 -5.40 28.64 2.85
C THR A 588 -6.18 29.96 2.89
N THR A 589 -6.79 30.39 1.78
CA THR A 589 -7.59 31.63 1.71
C THR A 589 -9.05 31.44 2.10
N SER A 590 -9.59 30.21 2.04
CA SER A 590 -10.98 29.90 2.38
C SER A 590 -11.30 29.90 3.89
N ASN A 591 -10.47 30.53 4.72
CA ASN A 591 -10.71 30.66 6.16
C ASN A 591 -11.68 31.84 6.42
N PRO A 592 -12.90 31.60 6.96
CA PRO A 592 -13.80 32.68 7.37
C PRO A 592 -13.27 33.49 8.56
#